data_AF-A0AAP0IHL5-F1
#
_entry.id   AF-A0AAP0IHL5-F1
#
_cell.length_a   1.000
_cell.length_b   1.000
_cell.length_c   1.000
_cell.angle_alpha   90.00
_cell.angle_beta   90.00
_cell.angle_gamma   90.00
#
_symmetry.space_group_name_H-M   'P 1'
#
loop_
_entity.id
_entity.type
_entity.pdbx_description
1 polymer ?
#
loop_
_entity_poly.entity_id
_entity_poly.type
_entity_poly.pdbx_seq_one_letter_code
_entity_poly.pdbx_strand_id
1 'polypeptide(L)'
;MACAPTNNTVVEMVMQLLKLARESNRSNCHWIGDIVSVGTEGRLRLQNYEQIFDVCLEYRVTTLTKCFSEWKDLLDSMVCLLEDPAAQYLVFQKKMKRIKRDKKKSRTKKEEADALDHNKESKGGDGENTQNEEILSLGEYVSKNFNRIYNELRLCIVGLCNNLPSPLISEVAEDMNTVLGLLESVKTLLCGDTISDEEMNKMSVPCEQFTSDPDEEDPLLTILGKQRKSASKFYTLFLPSFMFQMLIMKVQLGNSVFKMLP
;
A
#
# COMPACT_ATOMS: atom_id res chain seq x y z
N MET A 1 19.60 -25.40 6.30
CA MET A 1 20.55 -24.51 5.59
C MET A 1 21.17 -25.32 4.45
N ALA A 2 21.07 -24.83 3.22
CA ALA A 2 21.68 -25.45 2.04
C ALA A 2 22.73 -24.49 1.47
N CYS A 3 23.86 -25.03 1.03
CA CYS A 3 24.97 -24.25 0.47
C CYS A 3 25.41 -24.90 -0.85
N ALA A 4 25.89 -24.10 -1.80
CA ALA A 4 26.44 -24.60 -3.05
C ALA A 4 27.77 -23.89 -3.38
N PRO A 5 28.68 -24.56 -4.10
CA PRO A 5 30.02 -24.02 -4.38
C PRO A 5 30.02 -22.86 -5.38
N THR A 6 28.94 -22.67 -6.17
CA THR A 6 28.82 -21.59 -7.15
C THR A 6 27.46 -20.90 -7.05
N ASN A 7 27.42 -19.61 -7.40
CA ASN A 7 26.18 -18.81 -7.40
C ASN A 7 25.13 -19.36 -8.37
N ASN A 8 25.53 -19.91 -9.52
CA ASN A 8 24.60 -20.50 -10.49
C ASN A 8 23.88 -21.71 -9.90
N THR A 9 24.59 -22.55 -9.14
CA THR A 9 23.98 -23.70 -8.45
C THR A 9 23.01 -23.25 -7.35
N VAL A 10 23.33 -22.18 -6.62
CA VAL A 10 22.39 -21.57 -5.66
C VAL A 10 21.13 -21.09 -6.37
N VAL A 11 21.28 -20.38 -7.49
CA VAL A 11 20.16 -19.89 -8.30
C VAL A 11 19.27 -21.04 -8.81
N GLU A 12 19.87 -22.11 -9.32
CA GLU A 12 19.12 -23.28 -9.78
C GLU A 12 18.33 -23.95 -8.65
N MET A 13 18.97 -24.16 -7.49
CA MET A 13 18.31 -24.70 -6.30
C MET A 13 17.14 -23.82 -5.86
N VAL A 14 17.33 -22.50 -5.79
CA VAL A 14 16.30 -21.54 -5.41
C VAL A 14 15.13 -21.56 -6.40
N MET A 15 15.39 -21.60 -7.71
CA MET A 15 14.33 -21.68 -8.72
C MET A 15 13.53 -22.97 -8.61
N GLN A 16 14.19 -24.11 -8.37
CA GLN A 16 13.50 -25.39 -8.16
C GLN A 16 12.63 -25.34 -6.90
N LEU A 17 13.14 -24.78 -5.79
CA LEU A 17 12.36 -24.61 -4.55
C LEU A 17 11.18 -23.66 -4.74
N LEU A 18 11.37 -22.54 -5.44
CA LEU A 18 10.31 -21.58 -5.76
C LEU A 18 9.21 -22.22 -6.60
N LYS A 19 9.57 -23.02 -7.59
CA LYS A 19 8.62 -23.77 -8.42
C LYS A 19 7.76 -24.69 -7.54
N LEU A 20 8.39 -25.49 -6.68
CA LEU A 20 7.69 -26.39 -5.76
C LEU A 20 6.78 -25.63 -4.78
N ALA A 21 7.29 -24.54 -4.20
CA ALA A 21 6.53 -23.71 -3.27
C ALA A 21 5.27 -23.11 -3.92
N ARG A 22 5.39 -22.61 -5.16
CA ARG A 22 4.26 -22.05 -5.92
C ARG A 22 3.25 -23.12 -6.33
N GLU A 23 3.71 -24.30 -6.77
CA GLU A 23 2.84 -25.43 -7.14
C GLU A 23 2.09 -26.02 -5.93
N SER A 24 2.67 -25.93 -4.74
CA SER A 24 2.06 -26.43 -3.50
C SER A 24 0.96 -25.53 -2.94
N ASN A 25 0.81 -24.30 -3.43
CA ASN A 25 -0.01 -23.29 -2.77
C ASN A 25 -1.39 -23.17 -3.41
N ARG A 26 -2.44 -23.26 -2.58
CA ARG A 26 -3.85 -23.11 -3.01
C ARG A 26 -4.42 -21.71 -2.74
N SER A 27 -3.59 -20.78 -2.28
CA SER A 27 -4.01 -19.43 -1.87
C SER A 27 -3.31 -18.33 -2.68
N ASN A 28 -3.84 -17.10 -2.62
CA ASN A 28 -3.21 -15.90 -3.21
C ASN A 28 -1.93 -15.46 -2.48
N CYS A 29 -1.56 -16.13 -1.38
CA CYS A 29 -0.34 -15.88 -0.64
C CYS A 29 0.67 -16.96 -1.02
N HIS A 30 1.64 -16.62 -1.87
CA HIS A 30 2.70 -17.54 -2.24
C HIS A 30 3.67 -17.62 -1.07
N TRP A 31 3.54 -18.65 -0.24
CA TRP A 31 4.37 -18.89 0.96
C TRP A 31 5.84 -19.21 0.61
N ILE A 32 6.51 -18.31 -0.11
CA ILE A 32 7.93 -18.37 -0.44
C ILE A 32 8.79 -17.74 0.65
N GLY A 33 8.17 -17.16 1.68
CA GLY A 33 8.85 -16.53 2.82
C GLY A 33 9.68 -17.49 3.66
N ASP A 34 9.52 -18.81 3.47
CA ASP A 34 10.38 -19.83 4.07
C ASP A 34 11.71 -20.00 3.30
N ILE A 35 11.80 -19.47 2.08
CA ILE A 35 13.00 -19.50 1.24
C ILE A 35 13.69 -18.13 1.34
N VAL A 36 14.93 -18.12 1.81
CA VAL A 36 15.79 -16.92 1.84
C VAL A 36 17.08 -17.23 1.10
N SER A 37 17.43 -16.40 0.12
CA SER A 37 18.77 -16.38 -0.45
C SER A 37 19.60 -15.29 0.24
N VAL A 38 20.83 -15.66 0.63
CA VAL A 38 21.81 -14.77 1.25
C VAL A 38 23.04 -14.71 0.37
N GLY A 39 23.34 -13.52 -0.16
CA GLY A 39 24.50 -13.27 -1.00
C GLY A 39 24.50 -11.83 -1.51
N THR A 40 25.67 -11.28 -1.80
CA THR A 40 25.79 -9.91 -2.34
C THR A 40 25.14 -9.80 -3.72
N GLU A 41 24.24 -8.84 -3.89
CA GLU A 41 23.44 -8.55 -5.10
C GLU A 41 24.30 -8.53 -6.37
N GLY A 42 25.51 -7.95 -6.30
CA GLY A 42 26.46 -7.86 -7.41
C GLY A 42 27.12 -9.17 -7.87
N ARG A 43 27.06 -10.26 -7.07
CA ARG A 43 27.72 -11.54 -7.41
C ARG A 43 26.76 -12.62 -7.89
N LEU A 44 25.48 -12.51 -7.55
CA LEU A 44 24.53 -13.61 -7.73
C LEU A 44 23.90 -13.66 -9.15
N ARG A 45 24.36 -12.80 -10.08
CA ARG A 45 23.91 -12.73 -11.49
C ARG A 45 22.38 -12.77 -11.63
N LEU A 46 21.68 -12.11 -10.71
CA LEU A 46 20.22 -12.10 -10.58
C LEU A 46 19.51 -11.27 -11.64
N GLN A 47 20.27 -10.49 -12.43
CA GLN A 47 19.75 -9.57 -13.46
C GLN A 47 18.86 -10.27 -14.50
N ASN A 48 18.96 -11.60 -14.64
CA ASN A 48 18.17 -12.37 -15.61
C ASN A 48 16.98 -13.11 -14.98
N TYR A 49 16.75 -13.00 -13.66
CA TYR A 49 15.74 -13.79 -12.95
C TYR A 49 14.97 -12.94 -11.92
N GLU A 50 13.97 -12.18 -12.41
CA GLU A 50 13.05 -11.38 -11.56
C GLU A 50 12.50 -12.15 -10.36
N GLN A 51 12.19 -13.44 -10.57
CA GLN A 51 11.60 -14.33 -9.57
C GLN A 51 12.49 -14.62 -8.37
N ILE A 52 13.81 -14.41 -8.49
CA ILE A 52 14.76 -14.67 -7.40
C ILE A 52 14.90 -13.44 -6.50
N PHE A 53 14.60 -12.23 -6.99
CA PHE A 53 14.60 -11.02 -6.16
C PHE A 53 13.62 -11.16 -4.99
N ASP A 54 12.47 -11.80 -5.21
CA ASP A 54 11.44 -12.02 -4.17
C ASP A 54 11.94 -12.82 -2.95
N VAL A 55 13.00 -13.62 -3.09
CA VAL A 55 13.59 -14.40 -1.98
C VAL A 55 14.92 -13.84 -1.47
N CYS A 56 15.44 -12.80 -2.11
CA CYS A 56 16.68 -12.14 -1.68
C CYS A 56 16.46 -11.42 -0.37
N LEU A 57 17.33 -11.65 0.61
CA LEU A 57 17.19 -11.05 1.94
C LEU A 57 17.08 -9.52 1.90
N GLU A 58 17.86 -8.84 1.05
CA GLU A 58 17.86 -7.38 0.93
C GLU A 58 16.53 -6.83 0.38
N TYR A 59 16.02 -7.46 -0.67
CA TYR A 59 14.69 -7.14 -1.21
C TYR A 59 13.58 -7.42 -0.21
N ARG A 60 13.67 -8.55 0.52
CA ARG A 60 12.73 -8.91 1.58
C ARG A 60 12.71 -7.88 2.68
N VAL A 61 13.87 -7.49 3.19
CA VAL A 61 13.98 -6.46 4.23
C VAL A 61 13.40 -5.14 3.75
N THR A 62 13.69 -4.73 2.51
CA THR A 62 13.16 -3.49 1.93
C THR A 62 11.64 -3.53 1.82
N THR A 63 11.09 -4.59 1.22
CA THR A 63 9.64 -4.79 1.04
C THR A 63 8.93 -4.82 2.38
N LEU A 64 9.41 -5.67 3.30
CA LEU A 64 8.85 -5.79 4.64
C LEU A 64 8.90 -4.45 5.39
N THR A 65 10.04 -3.75 5.38
CA THR A 65 10.18 -2.46 6.06
C THR A 65 9.15 -1.45 5.57
N LYS A 66 8.99 -1.31 4.23
CA LYS A 66 7.98 -0.43 3.64
C LYS A 66 6.58 -0.85 4.06
N CYS A 67 6.26 -2.14 3.90
CA CYS A 67 4.93 -2.67 4.26
C CYS A 67 4.62 -2.35 5.71
N PHE A 68 5.56 -2.58 6.64
CA PHE A 68 5.37 -2.37 8.06
C PHE A 68 5.27 -0.91 8.50
N SER A 69 5.94 0.00 7.81
CA SER A 69 5.81 1.43 8.11
C SER A 69 4.50 2.02 7.62
N GLU A 70 3.96 1.53 6.50
CA GLU A 70 2.88 2.22 5.80
C GLU A 70 1.52 1.51 5.92
N TRP A 71 1.45 0.20 6.13
CA TRP A 71 0.19 -0.55 6.05
C TRP A 71 -0.90 -0.03 6.99
N LYS A 72 -0.53 0.38 8.21
CA LYS A 72 -1.47 0.90 9.20
C LYS A 72 -2.06 2.23 8.73
N ASP A 73 -1.20 3.17 8.34
CA ASP A 73 -1.62 4.48 7.85
C ASP A 73 -2.47 4.35 6.57
N LEU A 74 -2.13 3.40 5.70
CA LEU A 74 -2.89 3.07 4.50
C LEU A 74 -4.26 2.49 4.84
N LEU A 75 -4.34 1.56 5.79
CA LEU A 75 -5.58 0.92 6.20
C LEU A 75 -6.49 1.91 6.93
N ASP A 76 -5.94 2.72 7.83
CA ASP A 76 -6.66 3.81 8.50
C ASP A 76 -7.17 4.83 7.47
N SER A 77 -6.33 5.22 6.49
CA SER A 77 -6.75 6.11 5.40
C SER A 77 -7.89 5.52 4.57
N MET A 78 -7.85 4.22 4.28
CA MET A 78 -8.92 3.52 3.57
C MET A 78 -10.22 3.51 4.37
N VAL A 79 -10.14 3.15 5.66
CA VAL A 79 -11.30 3.14 6.56
C VAL A 79 -11.91 4.53 6.66
N CYS A 80 -11.10 5.56 6.89
CA CYS A 80 -11.57 6.95 6.98
C CYS A 80 -12.19 7.46 5.67
N LEU A 81 -11.65 7.06 4.50
CA LEU A 81 -12.22 7.42 3.20
C LEU A 81 -13.61 6.80 3.00
N LEU A 82 -13.79 5.56 3.43
CA LEU A 82 -15.03 4.81 3.26
C LEU A 82 -16.07 5.07 4.35
N GLU A 83 -15.66 5.57 5.52
CA GLU A 83 -16.55 5.91 6.62
C GLU A 83 -17.27 7.24 6.42
N ASP A 84 -16.56 8.27 5.98
CA ASP A 84 -17.14 9.58 5.69
C ASP A 84 -16.46 10.23 4.48
N PRO A 85 -16.78 9.74 3.26
CA PRO A 85 -16.18 10.27 2.04
C PRO A 85 -16.46 11.75 1.84
N ALA A 86 -17.65 12.22 2.26
CA ALA A 86 -18.05 13.62 2.15
C ALA A 86 -17.21 14.53 3.05
N ALA A 87 -16.97 14.16 4.32
CA ALA A 87 -16.10 14.93 5.20
C ALA A 87 -14.65 14.97 4.69
N GLN A 88 -14.13 13.83 4.21
CA GLN A 88 -12.80 13.78 3.60
C GLN A 88 -12.69 14.70 2.39
N TYR A 89 -13.71 14.71 1.54
CA TYR A 89 -13.76 15.60 0.37
C TYR A 89 -13.86 17.08 0.76
N LEU A 90 -14.65 17.43 1.79
CA LEU A 90 -14.69 18.80 2.31
C LEU A 90 -13.34 19.28 2.85
N VAL A 91 -12.59 18.39 3.52
CA VAL A 91 -11.21 18.67 3.97
C VAL A 91 -10.29 18.89 2.76
N PHE A 92 -10.39 18.04 1.74
CA PHE A 92 -9.65 18.18 0.49
C PHE A 92 -9.94 19.50 -0.21
N GLN A 93 -11.22 19.87 -0.36
CA GLN A 93 -11.62 21.14 -0.96
C GLN A 93 -11.05 22.34 -0.20
N LYS A 94 -11.11 22.33 1.14
CA LYS A 94 -10.51 23.37 1.99
C LYS A 94 -9.01 23.47 1.76
N LYS A 95 -8.30 22.34 1.67
CA LYS A 95 -6.85 22.27 1.37
C LYS A 95 -6.54 22.85 -0.01
N MET A 96 -7.28 22.48 -1.04
CA MET A 96 -7.11 23.00 -2.40
C MET A 96 -7.36 24.51 -2.48
N LYS A 97 -8.39 25.02 -1.80
CA LYS A 97 -8.66 26.47 -1.70
C LYS A 97 -7.53 27.23 -0.99
N ARG A 98 -6.78 26.61 -0.07
CA ARG A 98 -5.60 27.22 0.58
C ARG A 98 -4.42 27.25 -0.40
N ILE A 99 -4.11 26.12 -1.03
CA ILE A 99 -3.02 26.01 -2.02
C ILE A 99 -3.21 27.01 -3.17
N LYS A 100 -4.42 27.16 -3.70
CA LYS A 100 -4.72 28.15 -4.76
C LYS A 100 -4.48 29.60 -4.30
N ARG A 101 -4.80 29.93 -3.04
CA ARG A 101 -4.52 31.26 -2.45
C ARG A 101 -3.03 31.51 -2.29
N ASP A 102 -2.28 30.51 -1.84
CA ASP A 102 -0.84 30.64 -1.60
C ASP A 102 -0.06 30.74 -2.93
N LYS A 103 -0.43 29.95 -3.95
CA LYS A 103 0.10 30.06 -5.32
C LYS A 103 -0.19 31.44 -5.94
N LYS A 104 -1.36 32.04 -5.69
CA LYS A 104 -1.69 33.39 -6.18
C LYS A 104 -0.82 34.45 -5.50
N LYS A 105 -0.65 34.37 -4.17
CA LYS A 105 0.21 35.29 -3.41
C LYS A 105 1.68 35.20 -3.82
N SER A 106 2.20 34.01 -4.12
CA SER A 106 3.58 33.86 -4.57
C SER A 106 3.81 34.42 -5.98
N ARG A 107 2.84 34.27 -6.90
CA ARG A 107 2.89 34.90 -8.23
C ARG A 107 2.91 36.43 -8.14
N THR A 108 2.03 37.04 -7.35
CA THR A 108 1.98 38.51 -7.19
C THR A 108 3.29 39.07 -6.60
N LYS A 109 3.88 38.39 -5.61
CA LYS A 109 5.17 38.81 -5.04
C LYS A 109 6.35 38.68 -6.01
N LYS A 110 6.30 37.69 -6.92
CA LYS A 110 7.33 37.52 -7.96
C LYS A 110 7.22 38.60 -9.02
N GLU A 111 6.00 38.92 -9.45
CA GLU A 111 5.72 40.02 -10.40
C GLU A 111 6.12 41.40 -9.82
N GLU A 112 5.89 41.64 -8.53
CA GLU A 112 6.32 42.88 -7.85
C GLU A 112 7.85 42.97 -7.68
N ALA A 113 8.54 41.85 -7.49
CA ALA A 113 10.00 41.79 -7.41
C ALA A 113 10.67 41.95 -8.78
N ASP A 114 10.11 41.31 -9.82
CA ASP A 114 10.60 41.42 -11.20
C ASP A 114 10.34 42.82 -11.79
N ALA A 115 9.33 43.55 -11.31
CA ALA A 115 9.05 44.94 -11.71
C ALA A 115 10.06 45.98 -11.18
N LEU A 116 10.91 45.61 -10.21
CA LEU A 116 11.94 46.50 -9.64
C LEU A 116 13.35 46.28 -10.23
N ASP A 117 13.57 45.23 -11.02
CA ASP A 117 14.86 44.93 -11.65
C ASP A 117 14.82 45.27 -13.16
N HIS A 118 14.97 46.57 -13.47
CA HIS A 118 15.13 47.04 -14.85
C HIS A 118 16.54 46.74 -15.39
N ASN A 119 16.89 45.47 -15.55
CA ASN A 119 17.88 45.06 -16.55
C ASN A 119 17.88 43.54 -16.79
N LYS A 120 17.08 43.05 -17.75
CA LYS A 120 17.56 42.01 -18.68
C LYS A 120 16.64 41.78 -19.86
N GLU A 121 17.29 41.66 -21.00
CA GLU A 121 16.76 41.34 -22.31
C GLU A 121 16.05 39.98 -22.33
N SER A 122 14.96 39.97 -23.09
CA SER A 122 14.10 38.84 -23.36
C SER A 122 14.85 37.68 -24.01
N LYS A 123 14.85 36.51 -23.36
CA LYS A 123 14.87 35.22 -24.04
C LYS A 123 13.66 34.41 -23.61
N GLY A 124 12.80 34.16 -24.59
CA GLY A 124 11.53 33.48 -24.42
C GLY A 124 11.64 31.98 -24.19
N GLY A 125 10.48 31.43 -23.84
CA GLY A 125 10.16 30.01 -23.96
C GLY A 125 10.59 29.17 -22.75
N ASP A 126 9.69 28.98 -21.79
CA ASP A 126 8.88 27.76 -21.86
C ASP A 126 7.60 27.94 -21.07
N GLY A 127 6.48 27.75 -21.76
CA GLY A 127 5.15 27.74 -21.16
C GLY A 127 5.01 26.45 -20.38
N GLU A 128 5.46 26.44 -19.12
CA GLU A 128 5.25 25.31 -18.25
C GLU A 128 3.77 25.24 -17.87
N ASN A 129 3.09 24.41 -18.65
CA ASN A 129 1.75 23.87 -18.54
C ASN A 129 1.13 24.09 -17.14
N THR A 130 0.42 25.20 -16.98
CA THR A 130 -0.50 25.36 -15.84
C THR A 130 -1.63 24.38 -16.10
N GLN A 131 -1.45 23.13 -15.67
CA GLN A 131 -2.53 22.17 -15.60
C GLN A 131 -3.65 22.86 -14.80
N ASN A 132 -4.77 23.10 -15.47
CA ASN A 132 -6.01 23.46 -14.79
C ASN A 132 -6.26 22.35 -13.77
N GLU A 133 -5.94 22.60 -12.49
CA GLU A 133 -6.39 21.79 -11.35
C GLU A 133 -7.92 21.95 -11.29
N GLU A 134 -8.59 21.24 -12.19
CA GLU A 134 -10.02 21.02 -12.22
C GLU A 134 -10.42 20.48 -10.85
N ILE A 135 -11.44 21.10 -10.27
CA ILE A 135 -11.89 20.73 -8.93
C ILE A 135 -12.58 19.38 -9.10
N LEU A 136 -11.89 18.30 -8.74
CA LEU A 136 -12.45 16.95 -8.74
C LEU A 136 -13.82 16.95 -8.06
N SER A 137 -14.81 16.27 -8.61
CA SER A 137 -16.08 16.00 -7.92
C SER A 137 -15.86 15.10 -6.68
N LEU A 138 -16.92 14.89 -5.88
CA LEU A 138 -16.83 13.96 -4.75
C LEU A 138 -16.55 12.54 -5.26
N GLY A 139 -17.30 12.06 -6.24
CA GLY A 139 -17.07 10.76 -6.87
C GLY A 139 -15.66 10.59 -7.44
N GLU A 140 -15.16 11.59 -8.18
CA GLU A 140 -13.79 11.54 -8.74
C GLU A 140 -12.71 11.53 -7.65
N TYR A 141 -12.91 12.33 -6.59
CA TYR A 141 -12.02 12.37 -5.44
C TYR A 141 -11.95 11.00 -4.76
N VAL A 142 -13.11 10.38 -4.50
CA VAL A 142 -13.16 9.09 -3.80
C VAL A 142 -12.58 8.00 -4.67
N SER A 143 -13.01 7.86 -5.93
CA SER A 143 -12.49 6.84 -6.84
C SER A 143 -10.97 6.95 -7.00
N LYS A 144 -10.43 8.16 -7.14
CA LYS A 144 -8.98 8.37 -7.26
C LYS A 144 -8.23 8.01 -5.98
N ASN A 145 -8.71 8.43 -4.82
CA ASN A 145 -8.05 8.13 -3.55
C ASN A 145 -8.19 6.67 -3.15
N PHE A 146 -9.36 6.08 -3.36
CA PHE A 146 -9.60 4.67 -3.14
C PHE A 146 -8.62 3.83 -3.94
N ASN A 147 -8.54 4.04 -5.27
CA ASN A 147 -7.64 3.27 -6.12
C ASN A 147 -6.17 3.44 -5.72
N ARG A 148 -5.75 4.65 -5.33
CA ARG A 148 -4.39 4.90 -4.83
C ARG A 148 -4.10 4.08 -3.57
N ILE A 149 -4.97 4.17 -2.56
CA ILE A 149 -4.77 3.48 -1.27
C ILE A 149 -4.89 1.97 -1.46
N TYR A 150 -5.86 1.51 -2.25
CA TYR A 150 -6.05 0.10 -2.60
C TYR A 150 -4.79 -0.51 -3.22
N ASN A 151 -4.16 0.17 -4.18
CA ASN A 151 -2.96 -0.35 -4.83
C ASN A 151 -1.79 -0.50 -3.84
N GLU A 152 -1.57 0.49 -2.97
CA GLU A 152 -0.52 0.41 -1.94
C GLU A 152 -0.84 -0.66 -0.89
N LEU A 153 -2.09 -0.77 -0.43
CA LEU A 153 -2.53 -1.84 0.48
C LEU A 153 -2.35 -3.22 -0.15
N ARG A 154 -2.68 -3.37 -1.43
CA ARG A 154 -2.50 -4.62 -2.16
C ARG A 154 -1.05 -5.01 -2.24
N LEU A 155 -0.17 -4.07 -2.59
CA LEU A 155 1.28 -4.29 -2.58
C LEU A 155 1.77 -4.69 -1.19
N CYS A 156 1.28 -4.03 -0.13
CA CYS A 156 1.64 -4.37 1.23
C CYS A 156 1.19 -5.78 1.61
N ILE A 157 -0.08 -6.13 1.41
CA ILE A 157 -0.63 -7.44 1.78
C ILE A 157 0.09 -8.57 1.01
N VAL A 158 0.27 -8.41 -0.30
CA VAL A 158 1.01 -9.39 -1.12
C VAL A 158 2.47 -9.48 -0.68
N GLY A 159 3.10 -8.34 -0.40
CA GLY A 159 4.47 -8.27 0.12
C GLY A 159 4.60 -9.02 1.45
N LEU A 160 3.68 -8.82 2.39
CA LEU A 160 3.66 -9.55 3.66
C LEU A 160 3.45 -11.05 3.43
N CYS A 161 2.48 -11.42 2.60
CA CYS A 161 2.19 -12.83 2.30
C CYS A 161 3.35 -13.58 1.66
N ASN A 162 4.10 -12.93 0.78
CA ASN A 162 5.22 -13.55 0.07
C ASN A 162 6.49 -13.58 0.91
N ASN A 163 6.69 -12.59 1.77
CA ASN A 163 7.98 -12.37 2.44
C ASN A 163 7.97 -12.73 3.93
N LEU A 164 6.84 -13.14 4.50
CA LEU A 164 6.78 -13.67 5.87
C LEU A 164 6.88 -15.21 5.90
N PRO A 165 7.57 -15.79 6.89
CA PRO A 165 7.56 -17.23 7.13
C PRO A 165 6.13 -17.80 7.25
N SER A 166 5.94 -19.02 6.75
CA SER A 166 4.62 -19.69 6.71
C SER A 166 3.91 -19.73 8.07
N PRO A 167 4.56 -20.05 9.20
CA PRO A 167 3.90 -20.06 10.50
C PRO A 167 3.37 -18.70 10.98
N LEU A 168 3.94 -17.59 10.47
CA LEU A 168 3.51 -16.24 10.83
C LEU A 168 2.35 -15.76 9.97
N ILE A 169 2.29 -16.19 8.71
CA ILE A 169 1.22 -15.80 7.79
C ILE A 169 0.00 -16.71 7.92
N SER A 170 0.16 -17.98 8.30
CA SER A 170 -0.91 -18.98 8.27
C SER A 170 -2.12 -18.60 9.13
N GLU A 171 -1.91 -17.88 10.23
CA GLU A 171 -2.99 -17.44 11.13
C GLU A 171 -3.77 -16.22 10.60
N VAL A 172 -3.12 -15.36 9.80
CA VAL A 172 -3.69 -14.07 9.34
C VAL A 172 -3.95 -14.03 7.83
N ALA A 173 -3.52 -15.04 7.08
CA ALA A 173 -3.65 -15.10 5.63
C ALA A 173 -5.10 -15.04 5.15
N GLU A 174 -6.03 -15.68 5.87
CA GLU A 174 -7.44 -15.65 5.53
C GLU A 174 -8.04 -14.24 5.69
N ASP A 175 -7.70 -13.53 6.77
CA ASP A 175 -8.12 -12.14 6.98
C ASP A 175 -7.51 -11.22 5.91
N MET A 176 -6.22 -11.37 5.60
CA MET A 176 -5.58 -10.62 4.52
C MET A 176 -6.27 -10.82 3.16
N ASN A 177 -6.59 -12.07 2.81
CA ASN A 177 -7.32 -12.40 1.59
C ASN A 177 -8.76 -11.86 1.61
N THR A 178 -9.41 -11.88 2.78
CA THR A 178 -10.75 -11.33 2.97
C THR A 178 -10.76 -9.82 2.78
N VAL A 179 -9.81 -9.09 3.38
CA VAL A 179 -9.64 -7.65 3.18
C VAL A 179 -9.42 -7.34 1.69
N LEU A 180 -8.52 -8.07 1.02
CA LEU A 180 -8.30 -7.88 -0.43
C LEU A 180 -9.57 -8.13 -1.25
N GLY A 181 -10.28 -9.22 -1.00
CA GLY A 181 -11.51 -9.55 -1.73
C GLY A 181 -12.63 -8.51 -1.52
N LEU A 182 -12.76 -7.99 -0.30
CA LEU A 182 -13.72 -6.92 0.01
C LEU A 182 -13.33 -5.61 -0.67
N LEU A 183 -12.04 -5.27 -0.66
CA LEU A 183 -11.54 -4.10 -1.38
C LEU A 183 -11.74 -4.20 -2.89
N GLU A 184 -11.53 -5.37 -3.50
CA GLU A 184 -11.88 -5.60 -4.91
C GLU A 184 -13.38 -5.43 -5.16
N SER A 185 -14.23 -5.92 -4.25
CA SER A 185 -15.67 -5.73 -4.36
C SER A 185 -16.03 -4.25 -4.33
N VAL A 186 -15.49 -3.48 -3.39
CA VAL A 186 -15.69 -2.01 -3.34
C VAL A 186 -15.15 -1.34 -4.61
N LYS A 187 -13.98 -1.75 -5.11
CA LYS A 187 -13.41 -1.24 -6.36
C LYS A 187 -14.36 -1.43 -7.53
N THR A 188 -14.93 -2.63 -7.69
CA THR A 188 -15.87 -2.92 -8.76
C THR A 188 -17.14 -2.09 -8.64
N LEU A 189 -17.62 -1.83 -7.43
CA LEU A 189 -18.80 -1.00 -7.18
C LEU A 189 -18.52 0.48 -7.49
N LEU A 190 -17.36 0.99 -7.11
CA LEU A 190 -16.92 2.36 -7.46
C LEU A 190 -16.62 2.54 -8.96
N CYS A 191 -16.42 1.45 -9.70
CA CYS A 191 -16.24 1.44 -11.15
C CYS A 191 -17.54 1.18 -11.94
N GLY A 192 -18.62 0.74 -11.29
CA GLY A 192 -19.96 0.62 -11.89
C GLY A 192 -20.59 2.00 -12.13
N ASP A 193 -21.63 2.07 -12.97
CA ASP A 193 -22.30 3.31 -13.40
C ASP A 193 -22.36 4.36 -12.29
N THR A 194 -21.88 5.56 -12.62
CA THR A 194 -21.58 6.69 -11.73
C THR A 194 -22.51 6.75 -10.53
N ILE A 195 -22.03 6.26 -9.38
CA ILE A 195 -22.62 6.56 -8.08
C ILE A 195 -22.74 8.08 -8.01
N SER A 196 -23.97 8.58 -7.90
CA SER A 196 -24.21 10.02 -7.85
C SER A 196 -23.53 10.60 -6.60
N ASP A 197 -23.07 11.85 -6.68
CA ASP A 197 -22.58 12.58 -5.51
C ASP A 197 -23.63 12.57 -4.37
N GLU A 198 -24.92 12.45 -4.70
CA GLU A 198 -26.02 12.35 -3.74
C GLU A 198 -26.09 10.98 -3.04
N GLU A 199 -25.78 9.89 -3.74
CA GLU A 199 -25.68 8.54 -3.17
C GLU A 199 -24.42 8.43 -2.30
N MET A 200 -23.31 8.98 -2.77
CA MET A 200 -22.06 9.10 -2.02
C MET A 200 -22.22 9.89 -0.71
N ASN A 201 -23.06 10.92 -0.69
CA ASN A 201 -23.31 11.71 0.51
C ASN A 201 -24.18 10.97 1.54
N LYS A 202 -25.02 10.03 1.11
CA LYS A 202 -25.81 9.15 1.99
C LYS A 202 -24.96 8.07 2.68
N MET A 203 -23.74 7.83 2.20
CA MET A 203 -22.81 6.81 2.74
C MET A 203 -22.10 7.23 4.04
N SER A 204 -22.15 8.51 4.44
CA SER A 204 -21.54 8.97 5.70
C SER A 204 -22.36 8.46 6.89
N VAL A 205 -22.15 7.20 7.26
CA VAL A 205 -22.80 6.55 8.40
C VAL A 205 -21.80 6.43 9.55
N PRO A 206 -22.10 6.99 10.74
CA PRO A 206 -21.29 6.80 11.94
C PRO A 206 -21.24 5.32 12.36
N CYS A 207 -20.06 4.86 12.81
CA CYS A 207 -19.72 3.47 13.12
C CYS A 207 -20.63 2.75 14.14
N GLU A 208 -21.54 3.44 14.83
CA GLU A 208 -22.37 2.92 15.94
C GLU A 208 -23.74 2.36 15.52
N GLN A 209 -24.14 2.45 14.23
CA GLN A 209 -25.48 2.07 13.77
C GLN A 209 -25.58 0.71 13.07
N PHE A 210 -24.57 -0.16 13.15
CA PHE A 210 -24.70 -1.55 12.68
C PHE A 210 -25.53 -2.40 13.65
N THR A 211 -26.78 -2.03 13.88
CA THR A 211 -27.79 -2.94 14.40
C THR A 211 -28.52 -3.51 13.21
N SER A 212 -28.29 -4.79 12.96
CA SER A 212 -29.00 -5.61 11.98
C SER A 212 -30.52 -5.47 12.16
N ASP A 213 -31.15 -4.73 11.25
CA ASP A 213 -32.58 -4.84 10.96
C ASP A 213 -32.69 -5.55 9.58
N PRO A 214 -33.40 -6.68 9.44
CA PRO A 214 -33.13 -7.64 8.36
C PRO A 214 -33.64 -7.26 6.97
N ASP A 215 -34.45 -6.21 6.84
CA ASP A 215 -35.28 -6.02 5.63
C ASP A 215 -34.82 -4.87 4.70
N GLU A 216 -33.72 -4.18 4.99
CA GLU A 216 -33.21 -3.11 4.10
C GLU A 216 -31.68 -2.89 4.24
N GLU A 217 -30.86 -3.95 4.15
CA GLU A 217 -29.39 -3.79 4.17
C GLU A 217 -28.87 -3.35 2.79
N ASP A 218 -28.37 -2.11 2.72
CA ASP A 218 -27.57 -1.61 1.59
C ASP A 218 -26.33 -2.50 1.41
N PRO A 219 -26.16 -3.17 0.23
CA PRO A 219 -25.03 -4.06 -0.02
C PRO A 219 -23.66 -3.42 0.21
N LEU A 220 -23.52 -2.11 -0.02
CA LEU A 220 -22.28 -1.38 0.21
C LEU A 220 -21.97 -1.25 1.70
N LEU A 221 -22.96 -0.91 2.53
CA LEU A 221 -22.77 -0.79 3.99
C LEU A 221 -22.39 -2.14 4.60
N THR A 222 -23.00 -3.23 4.13
CA THR A 222 -22.64 -4.59 4.56
C THR A 222 -21.20 -4.94 4.18
N ILE A 223 -20.73 -4.58 2.98
CA ILE A 223 -19.34 -4.79 2.54
C ILE A 223 -18.35 -4.00 3.41
N LEU A 224 -18.64 -2.73 3.69
CA LEU A 224 -17.80 -1.88 4.54
C LEU A 224 -17.72 -2.39 5.98
N GLY A 225 -18.85 -2.82 6.55
CA GLY A 225 -18.88 -3.44 7.87
C GLY A 225 -18.00 -4.70 7.96
N LYS A 226 -18.08 -5.57 6.94
CA LYS A 226 -17.22 -6.77 6.84
C LYS A 226 -15.74 -6.41 6.75
N GLN A 227 -15.41 -5.36 5.96
CA GLN A 227 -14.02 -4.91 5.79
C GLN A 227 -13.45 -4.42 7.12
N ARG A 228 -14.18 -3.58 7.86
CA ARG A 228 -13.74 -3.06 9.17
C ARG A 228 -13.50 -4.18 10.17
N LYS A 229 -14.39 -5.18 10.21
CA LYS A 229 -14.25 -6.34 11.11
C LYS A 229 -13.00 -7.16 10.79
N SER A 230 -12.73 -7.43 9.52
CA SER A 230 -11.53 -8.18 9.10
C SER A 230 -10.25 -7.36 9.32
N ALA A 231 -10.26 -6.05 9.04
CA ALA A 231 -9.16 -5.14 9.34
C ALA A 231 -8.82 -5.10 10.85
N SER A 232 -9.84 -5.04 11.71
CA SER A 232 -9.65 -5.07 13.17
C SER A 232 -9.03 -6.39 13.67
N LYS A 233 -9.47 -7.53 13.13
CA LYS A 233 -8.83 -8.83 13.42
C LYS A 233 -7.39 -8.86 12.94
N PHE A 234 -7.14 -8.37 11.73
CA PHE A 234 -5.79 -8.25 11.20
C PHE A 234 -4.90 -7.43 12.13
N TYR A 235 -5.35 -6.25 12.58
CA TYR A 235 -4.62 -5.45 13.56
C TYR A 235 -4.32 -6.22 14.85
N THR A 236 -5.32 -6.86 15.45
CA THR A 236 -5.18 -7.48 16.78
C THR A 236 -4.32 -8.74 16.78
N LEU A 237 -4.41 -9.57 15.74
CA LEU A 237 -3.60 -10.79 15.60
C LEU A 237 -2.18 -10.50 15.12
N PHE A 238 -2.05 -9.53 14.21
CA PHE A 238 -0.77 -9.24 13.58
C PHE A 238 0.17 -8.47 14.51
N LEU A 239 -0.24 -7.33 15.07
CA LEU A 239 0.67 -6.42 15.81
C LEU A 239 1.45 -7.07 16.96
N PRO A 240 0.85 -7.86 17.88
CA PRO A 240 1.55 -8.38 19.04
C PRO A 240 2.54 -9.51 18.71
N SER A 241 2.09 -10.49 17.91
CA SER A 241 2.93 -11.63 17.49
C SER A 241 4.09 -11.15 16.60
N PHE A 242 3.81 -10.16 15.76
CA PHE A 242 4.76 -9.61 14.80
C PHE A 242 5.83 -8.70 15.42
N MET A 243 5.47 -7.80 16.33
CA MET A 243 6.45 -6.93 17.03
C MET A 243 7.50 -7.77 17.77
N PHE A 244 7.08 -8.91 18.32
CA PHE A 244 7.96 -9.87 18.96
C PHE A 244 8.90 -10.56 17.96
N GLN A 245 8.39 -10.98 16.79
CA GLN A 245 9.19 -11.62 15.74
C GLN A 245 10.13 -10.66 15.01
N MET A 246 9.76 -9.40 14.79
CA MET A 246 10.71 -8.38 14.31
C MET A 246 11.83 -8.11 15.30
N LEU A 247 11.53 -8.11 16.61
CA LEU A 247 12.56 -7.97 17.62
C LEU A 247 13.53 -9.16 17.54
N ILE A 248 13.00 -10.38 17.39
CA ILE A 248 13.80 -11.59 17.19
C ILE A 248 14.63 -11.51 15.90
N MET A 249 14.04 -11.16 14.76
CA MET A 249 14.77 -11.01 13.48
C MET A 249 15.81 -9.90 13.57
N LYS A 250 15.50 -8.76 14.19
CA LYS A 250 16.46 -7.65 14.38
C LYS A 250 17.61 -8.06 15.29
N VAL A 251 17.34 -8.84 16.35
CA VAL A 251 18.36 -9.41 17.23
C VAL A 251 19.18 -10.47 16.48
N GLN A 252 18.56 -11.34 15.70
CA GLN A 252 19.23 -12.38 14.91
C GLN A 252 20.08 -11.81 13.77
N LEU A 253 19.56 -10.84 13.01
CA LEU A 253 20.29 -10.13 11.97
C LEU A 253 21.38 -9.24 12.58
N GLY A 254 21.10 -8.52 13.66
CA GLY A 254 22.12 -7.75 14.39
C GLY A 254 23.27 -8.65 14.83
N ASN A 255 22.96 -9.78 15.46
CA ASN A 255 23.98 -10.75 15.90
C ASN A 255 24.70 -11.46 14.74
N SER A 256 24.11 -11.53 13.55
CA SER A 256 24.71 -12.18 12.37
C SER A 256 25.57 -11.22 11.55
N VAL A 257 25.15 -9.96 11.41
CA VAL A 257 25.93 -8.88 10.78
C VAL A 257 27.18 -8.58 11.61
N PHE A 258 27.07 -8.57 12.94
CA PHE A 258 28.23 -8.39 13.83
C PHE A 258 29.18 -9.60 13.85
N LYS A 259 28.78 -10.78 13.35
CA LYS A 259 29.66 -11.96 13.22
C LYS A 259 30.28 -12.12 11.83
N MET A 260 29.87 -11.31 10.85
CA MET A 260 30.37 -11.34 9.48
C MET A 260 31.24 -10.12 9.10
N LEU A 261 31.41 -9.16 10.01
CA LEU A 261 32.44 -8.13 9.89
C LEU A 261 33.78 -8.70 10.39
N PRO A 262 34.84 -8.71 9.56
CA PRO A 262 36.18 -9.10 9.98
C PRO A 262 36.78 -8.14 11.01
#